data_AF-A0A015XAI5-F1
#
_entry.id   AF-A0A015XAI5-F1
#
_cell.length_a   1.000
_cell.length_b   1.000
_cell.length_c   1.000
_cell.angle_alpha   90.00
_cell.angle_beta   90.00
_cell.angle_gamma   90.00
#
_symmetry.space_group_name_H-M   'P 1'
#
loop_
_entity.id
_entity.type
_entity.pdbx_description
1 polymer ?
#
loop_
_entity_poly.entity_id
_entity_poly.type
_entity_poly.pdbx_seq_one_letter_code
_entity_poly.pdbx_strand_id
1 'polypeptide(L)'
;MKKLIIAFNFLLLLAVGGRAQDHADGLYSVAFYNLENLFDTIHDTGKNDYEYLPDAAKGWNSEKYRSKLKNLSKVLGELSRDKVPAGPAAIGVAEVENRRVLDDLIRQPELAAGGYRYIHYEGPDKRGIDCALLYDPKQFTPHATALVLSTPFEGDTIHKTRGFLIVGGELAGDKVCLIVNHWPSRGAAEPVRVHAAMQVKALKDSLMRTDPDLKLIIMGDLNDDPMDLSLAVLGAKKHVEDMTEDDLYNPWWVTLEDKGVGTLLYRGKWNLFDQIILSPTLLQATKGLKYDHNEVFMRDYLFQQDGKYKGAPLRTYGGRVWLDGYSDHLPTIIYMRKQ
;
A
#
# COMPACT_ATOMS: atom_id res chain seq x y z
N MET A 1 2.90 -65.10 -22.01
CA MET A 1 2.47 -63.69 -22.20
C MET A 1 2.13 -63.10 -20.84
N LYS A 2 2.94 -62.16 -20.35
CA LYS A 2 2.87 -61.60 -18.99
C LYS A 2 1.67 -60.63 -18.88
N LYS A 3 0.80 -60.82 -17.88
CA LYS A 3 -0.27 -59.89 -17.54
C LYS A 3 0.32 -58.74 -16.72
N LEU A 4 0.20 -57.51 -17.24
CA LEU A 4 0.61 -56.28 -16.56
C LEU A 4 -0.56 -55.82 -15.67
N ILE A 5 -0.38 -55.85 -14.35
CA ILE A 5 -1.32 -55.27 -13.39
C ILE A 5 -0.86 -53.82 -13.17
N ILE A 6 -1.64 -52.86 -13.65
CA ILE A 6 -1.42 -51.44 -13.38
C ILE A 6 -2.16 -51.11 -12.08
N ALA A 7 -1.41 -50.95 -10.99
CA ALA A 7 -1.93 -50.44 -9.73
C ALA A 7 -1.96 -48.90 -9.78
N PHE A 8 -3.17 -48.32 -9.72
CA PHE A 8 -3.38 -46.89 -9.64
C PHE A 8 -3.22 -46.46 -8.17
N ASN A 9 -2.08 -45.89 -7.81
CA ASN A 9 -1.89 -45.27 -6.50
C ASN A 9 -2.61 -43.92 -6.49
N PHE A 10 -3.78 -43.87 -5.83
CA PHE A 10 -4.42 -42.63 -5.42
C PHE A 10 -3.59 -42.01 -4.30
N LEU A 11 -2.75 -41.02 -4.61
CA LEU A 11 -2.15 -40.17 -3.59
C LEU A 11 -3.24 -39.20 -3.10
N LEU A 12 -3.75 -39.44 -1.90
CA LEU A 12 -4.56 -38.46 -1.17
C LEU A 12 -3.67 -37.25 -0.85
N LEU A 13 -3.83 -36.17 -1.60
CA LEU A 13 -3.38 -34.85 -1.19
C LEU A 13 -4.28 -34.40 -0.03
N LEU A 14 -3.81 -34.61 1.19
CA LEU A 14 -4.35 -33.92 2.36
C LEU A 14 -4.09 -32.43 2.17
N ALA A 15 -5.09 -31.71 1.65
CA ALA A 15 -5.16 -30.27 1.73
C ALA A 15 -5.21 -29.91 3.23
N VAL A 16 -4.06 -29.57 3.80
CA VAL A 16 -3.98 -28.87 5.08
C VAL A 16 -4.53 -27.48 4.80
N GLY A 17 -5.85 -27.34 4.87
CA GLY A 17 -6.50 -26.04 4.93
C GLY A 17 -6.04 -25.36 6.22
N GLY A 18 -5.07 -24.47 6.13
CA GLY A 18 -4.76 -23.55 7.20
C GLY A 18 -6.02 -22.74 7.46
N ARG A 19 -6.70 -23.00 8.57
CA ARG A 19 -7.76 -22.08 9.02
C ARG A 19 -7.08 -20.78 9.39
N ALA A 20 -7.40 -19.72 8.66
CA ALA A 20 -7.10 -18.36 9.08
C ALA A 20 -7.61 -18.19 10.52
N GLN A 21 -6.78 -17.62 11.39
CA GLN A 21 -7.11 -17.49 12.79
C GLN A 21 -8.15 -16.37 12.93
N ASP A 22 -9.40 -16.74 13.28
CA ASP A 22 -10.42 -15.75 13.58
C ASP A 22 -10.00 -14.96 14.83
N HIS A 23 -9.86 -13.63 14.68
CA HIS A 23 -9.55 -12.74 15.80
C HIS A 23 -10.66 -12.78 16.84
N ALA A 24 -10.29 -12.82 18.12
CA ALA A 24 -11.24 -12.91 19.24
C ALA A 24 -12.31 -11.80 19.21
N ASP A 25 -11.93 -10.60 18.75
CA ASP A 25 -12.83 -9.44 18.65
C ASP A 25 -13.39 -9.23 17.23
N GLY A 26 -13.04 -10.12 16.28
CA GLY A 26 -13.45 -10.04 14.88
C GLY A 26 -12.92 -8.82 14.12
N LEU A 27 -11.95 -8.08 14.68
CA LEU A 27 -11.38 -6.87 14.10
C LEU A 27 -10.12 -7.19 13.29
N TYR A 28 -10.06 -6.69 12.06
CA TYR A 28 -8.97 -6.82 11.12
C TYR A 28 -8.52 -5.42 10.68
N SER A 29 -7.28 -5.27 10.24
CA SER A 29 -6.77 -4.02 9.69
C SER A 29 -6.04 -4.22 8.37
N VAL A 30 -6.07 -3.19 7.54
CA VAL A 30 -5.29 -3.07 6.30
C VAL A 30 -4.68 -1.68 6.29
N ALA A 31 -3.43 -1.57 5.85
CA ALA A 31 -2.68 -0.32 5.90
C ALA A 31 -2.01 0.02 4.58
N PHE A 32 -1.58 1.28 4.44
CA PHE A 32 -0.71 1.74 3.38
C PHE A 32 0.42 2.62 3.92
N TYR A 33 1.63 2.50 3.37
CA TYR A 33 2.76 3.36 3.73
C TYR A 33 3.73 3.62 2.56
N ASN A 34 3.93 4.88 2.19
CA ASN A 34 5.02 5.28 1.31
C ASN A 34 6.36 5.23 2.08
N LEU A 35 7.31 4.42 1.60
CA LEU A 35 8.57 4.15 2.29
C LEU A 35 9.65 5.22 2.07
N GLU A 36 9.35 6.30 1.32
CA GLU A 36 10.27 7.37 0.94
C GLU A 36 11.59 6.81 0.40
N ASN A 37 11.55 6.37 -0.86
CA ASN A 37 12.70 5.89 -1.63
C ASN A 37 13.53 4.84 -0.88
N LEU A 38 12.97 3.67 -0.64
CA LEU A 38 13.71 2.54 -0.10
C LEU A 38 14.58 1.92 -1.21
N PHE A 39 15.78 2.46 -1.36
CA PHE A 39 16.86 1.94 -2.22
C PHE A 39 17.94 1.25 -1.38
N ASP A 40 18.55 0.20 -1.93
CA ASP A 40 19.80 -0.36 -1.42
C ASP A 40 21.00 0.52 -1.83
N THR A 41 22.20 -0.04 -1.93
CA THR A 41 23.44 0.71 -2.19
C THR A 41 24.16 0.23 -3.45
N ILE A 42 23.46 -0.55 -4.28
CA ILE A 42 23.99 -1.29 -5.43
C ILE A 42 23.23 -0.84 -6.67
N HIS A 43 23.96 -0.36 -7.67
CA HIS A 43 23.35 0.10 -8.92
C HIS A 43 22.57 -1.02 -9.64
N ASP A 44 21.28 -0.79 -9.89
CA ASP A 44 20.44 -1.64 -10.73
C ASP A 44 20.53 -1.20 -12.20
N THR A 45 21.13 -2.08 -13.01
CA THR A 45 21.38 -1.81 -14.44
C THR A 45 20.09 -1.46 -15.18
N GLY A 46 20.06 -0.28 -15.82
CA GLY A 46 18.91 0.22 -16.57
C GLY A 46 17.95 1.09 -15.74
N LYS A 47 18.22 1.29 -14.45
CA LYS A 47 17.49 2.22 -13.58
C LYS A 47 18.32 3.48 -13.32
N ASN A 48 17.63 4.53 -12.86
CA ASN A 48 18.19 5.84 -12.52
C ASN A 48 18.16 6.03 -11.00
N ASP A 49 18.96 5.23 -10.31
CA ASP A 49 19.11 5.13 -8.85
C ASP A 49 20.40 5.80 -8.33
N TYR A 50 21.18 6.45 -9.20
CA TYR A 50 22.50 7.01 -8.90
C TYR A 50 22.54 7.96 -7.70
N GLU A 51 21.42 8.55 -7.29
CA GLU A 51 21.34 9.40 -6.10
C GLU A 51 21.48 8.60 -4.79
N TYR A 52 21.24 7.30 -4.84
CA TYR A 52 21.27 6.35 -3.73
C TYR A 52 22.49 5.41 -3.81
N LEU A 53 23.59 5.89 -4.41
CA LEU A 53 24.88 5.18 -4.38
C LEU A 53 25.83 5.78 -3.33
N PRO A 54 26.79 4.99 -2.80
CA PRO A 54 27.72 5.46 -1.77
C PRO A 54 28.56 6.68 -2.16
N ASP A 55 28.88 6.83 -3.44
CA ASP A 55 29.66 7.94 -4.01
C ASP A 55 28.80 9.14 -4.45
N ALA A 56 27.47 9.03 -4.34
CA ALA A 56 26.55 10.11 -4.67
C ALA A 56 26.63 11.28 -3.67
N ALA A 57 26.09 12.43 -4.06
CA ALA A 57 26.09 13.63 -3.20
C ALA A 57 25.36 13.46 -1.86
N LYS A 58 24.41 12.52 -1.76
CA LYS A 58 23.75 12.16 -0.49
C LYS A 58 24.65 11.29 0.41
N GLY A 59 25.67 10.65 -0.15
CA GLY A 59 26.52 9.67 0.53
C GLY A 59 25.68 8.52 1.09
N TRP A 60 24.79 7.94 0.28
CA TRP A 60 23.91 6.85 0.70
C TRP A 60 24.73 5.56 0.82
N ASN A 61 25.07 5.17 2.04
CA ASN A 61 25.94 4.04 2.33
C ASN A 61 25.19 2.96 3.14
N SER A 62 25.86 1.84 3.41
CA SER A 62 25.25 0.72 4.11
C SER A 62 24.79 1.04 5.53
N GLU A 63 25.39 2.02 6.20
CA GLU A 63 24.94 2.47 7.53
C GLU A 63 23.57 3.12 7.44
N LYS A 64 23.42 4.09 6.51
CA LYS A 64 22.15 4.80 6.30
C LYS A 64 21.05 3.88 5.79
N TYR A 65 21.39 2.96 4.90
CA TYR A 65 20.44 1.94 4.43
C TYR A 65 19.93 1.05 5.57
N ARG A 66 20.82 0.54 6.44
CA ARG A 66 20.42 -0.25 7.61
C ARG A 66 19.58 0.57 8.60
N SER A 67 19.92 1.83 8.81
CA SER A 67 19.13 2.72 9.66
C SER A 67 17.73 2.94 9.10
N LYS A 68 17.62 3.19 7.79
CA LYS A 68 16.33 3.30 7.08
C LYS A 68 15.49 2.03 7.23
N LEU A 69 16.07 0.84 7.05
CA LEU A 69 15.37 -0.44 7.25
C LEU A 69 14.83 -0.56 8.68
N LYS A 70 15.64 -0.24 9.70
CA LYS A 70 15.24 -0.28 11.11
C LYS A 70 14.12 0.72 11.43
N ASN A 71 14.20 1.93 10.89
CA ASN A 71 13.17 2.95 11.08
C ASN A 71 11.85 2.50 10.46
N LEU A 72 11.87 2.04 9.21
CA LEU A 72 10.68 1.53 8.53
C LEU A 72 10.10 0.28 9.23
N SER A 73 10.95 -0.66 9.66
CA SER A 73 10.49 -1.88 10.35
C SER A 73 9.81 -1.56 11.68
N LYS A 74 10.31 -0.57 12.42
CA LYS A 74 9.66 -0.07 13.64
C LYS A 74 8.23 0.40 13.34
N VAL A 75 8.06 1.24 12.33
CA VAL A 75 6.72 1.77 11.96
C VAL A 75 5.79 0.65 11.54
N LEU A 76 6.21 -0.16 10.57
CA LEU A 76 5.43 -1.28 10.04
C LEU A 76 5.10 -2.31 11.13
N GLY A 77 6.02 -2.54 12.06
CA GLY A 77 5.87 -3.43 13.20
C GLY A 77 4.90 -2.92 14.26
N GLU A 78 4.59 -1.63 14.31
CA GLU A 78 3.67 -1.04 15.30
C GLU A 78 2.25 -0.78 14.74
N LEU A 79 2.08 -0.78 13.41
CA LEU A 79 0.80 -0.43 12.77
C LEU A 79 -0.36 -1.23 13.36
N SER A 80 -1.40 -0.51 13.80
CA SER A 80 -2.65 -1.06 14.36
C SER A 80 -2.53 -1.98 15.57
N ARG A 81 -1.32 -2.29 16.08
CA ARG A 81 -1.14 -3.32 17.12
C ARG A 81 -1.73 -2.95 18.48
N ASP A 82 -2.00 -1.67 18.70
CA ASP A 82 -2.77 -1.17 19.84
C ASP A 82 -4.24 -1.60 19.83
N LYS A 83 -4.81 -1.90 18.65
CA LYS A 83 -6.23 -2.30 18.47
C LYS A 83 -6.39 -3.71 17.91
N VAL A 84 -5.47 -4.14 17.05
CA VAL A 84 -5.42 -5.45 16.38
C VAL A 84 -4.05 -6.06 16.69
N PRO A 85 -3.91 -6.86 17.77
CA PRO A 85 -2.61 -7.37 18.22
C PRO A 85 -1.80 -8.11 17.14
N ALA A 86 -2.48 -8.77 16.20
CA ALA A 86 -1.85 -9.44 15.05
C ALA A 86 -1.19 -8.47 14.05
N GLY A 87 -1.59 -7.19 14.06
CA GLY A 87 -1.21 -6.19 13.07
C GLY A 87 -2.01 -6.31 11.77
N PRO A 88 -1.69 -5.51 10.75
CA PRO A 88 -2.45 -5.48 9.51
C PRO A 88 -2.33 -6.79 8.76
N ALA A 89 -3.46 -7.30 8.25
CA ALA A 89 -3.49 -8.48 7.40
C ALA A 89 -2.73 -8.24 6.08
N ALA A 90 -2.78 -7.00 5.59
CA ALA A 90 -2.02 -6.55 4.43
C ALA A 90 -1.59 -5.08 4.59
N ILE A 91 -0.42 -4.75 4.06
CA ILE A 91 0.16 -3.41 4.03
C ILE A 91 0.60 -3.12 2.60
N GLY A 92 -0.08 -2.22 1.91
CA GLY A 92 0.41 -1.67 0.65
C GLY A 92 1.59 -0.75 0.92
N VAL A 93 2.64 -0.84 0.10
CA VAL A 93 3.79 0.04 0.20
C VAL A 93 4.14 0.61 -1.17
N ALA A 94 4.69 1.82 -1.17
CA ALA A 94 5.22 2.49 -2.37
C ALA A 94 6.66 2.93 -2.15
N GLU A 95 7.32 3.29 -3.25
CA GLU A 95 8.72 3.69 -3.28
C GLU A 95 9.71 2.60 -2.85
N VAL A 96 9.43 1.37 -3.29
CA VAL A 96 10.30 0.20 -3.11
C VAL A 96 11.17 0.05 -4.35
N GLU A 97 12.50 -0.01 -4.18
CA GLU A 97 13.40 -0.17 -5.33
C GLU A 97 13.25 -1.54 -6.03
N ASN A 98 13.40 -2.62 -5.26
CA ASN A 98 13.47 -3.97 -5.81
C ASN A 98 13.17 -5.04 -4.73
N ARG A 99 13.28 -6.32 -5.12
CA ARG A 99 13.04 -7.43 -4.18
C ARG A 99 14.08 -7.52 -3.04
N ARG A 100 15.31 -7.05 -3.22
CA ARG A 100 16.39 -7.15 -2.21
C ARG A 100 16.04 -6.28 -1.01
N VAL A 101 15.58 -5.06 -1.26
CA VAL A 101 15.15 -4.19 -0.17
C VAL A 101 13.94 -4.72 0.60
N LEU A 102 13.01 -5.41 -0.08
CA LEU A 102 11.87 -6.06 0.58
C LEU A 102 12.32 -7.24 1.43
N ASP A 103 13.21 -8.07 0.89
CA ASP A 103 13.85 -9.19 1.59
C ASP A 103 14.54 -8.73 2.88
N ASP A 104 15.29 -7.65 2.82
CA ASP A 104 16.00 -7.08 3.97
C ASP A 104 15.05 -6.40 4.97
N LEU A 105 13.96 -5.80 4.49
CA LEU A 105 12.93 -5.18 5.32
C LEU A 105 12.13 -6.21 6.12
N ILE A 106 11.61 -7.26 5.49
CA ILE A 106 10.80 -8.28 6.20
C ILE A 106 11.64 -9.14 7.16
N ARG A 107 12.97 -9.15 7.00
CA ARG A 107 13.91 -9.81 7.91
C ARG A 107 14.28 -8.95 9.12
N GLN A 108 13.90 -7.67 9.16
CA GLN A 108 14.11 -6.85 10.35
C GLN A 108 13.39 -7.46 11.56
N PRO A 109 13.97 -7.38 12.78
CA PRO A 109 13.42 -8.06 13.97
C PRO A 109 11.95 -7.75 14.24
N GLU A 110 11.52 -6.50 14.03
CA GLU A 110 10.15 -6.04 14.29
C GLU A 110 9.11 -6.64 13.33
N LEU A 111 9.52 -7.07 12.13
CA LEU A 111 8.64 -7.68 11.12
C LEU A 111 8.79 -9.20 11.03
N ALA A 112 10.00 -9.72 11.28
CA ALA A 112 10.31 -11.14 11.21
C ALA A 112 9.40 -11.98 12.13
N ALA A 113 9.06 -11.45 13.31
CA ALA A 113 8.15 -12.11 14.26
C ALA A 113 6.71 -12.27 13.70
N GLY A 114 6.26 -11.34 12.86
CA GLY A 114 4.96 -11.40 12.20
C GLY A 114 4.92 -12.47 11.10
N GLY A 115 6.07 -12.75 10.47
CA GLY A 115 6.17 -13.70 9.36
C GLY A 115 5.58 -13.14 8.05
N TYR A 116 5.64 -11.82 7.86
CA TYR A 116 5.15 -11.16 6.65
C TYR A 116 5.84 -11.71 5.40
N ARG A 117 5.06 -11.85 4.34
CA ARG A 117 5.51 -12.14 2.98
C ARG A 117 5.19 -10.95 2.09
N TYR A 118 5.72 -10.93 0.87
CA TYR A 118 5.42 -9.84 -0.06
C TYR A 118 5.02 -10.33 -1.45
N ILE A 119 4.29 -9.47 -2.16
CA ILE A 119 3.96 -9.56 -3.58
C ILE A 119 4.53 -8.31 -4.23
N HIS A 120 5.40 -8.50 -5.22
CA HIS A 120 6.12 -7.42 -5.88
C HIS A 120 6.39 -7.78 -7.35
N TYR A 121 6.27 -6.79 -8.23
CA TYR A 121 6.58 -6.88 -9.64
C TYR A 121 7.38 -5.65 -10.03
N GLU A 122 8.47 -5.84 -10.78
CA GLU A 122 9.22 -4.71 -11.31
C GLU A 122 8.45 -4.00 -12.42
N GLY A 123 8.30 -2.68 -12.28
CA GLY A 123 7.61 -1.82 -13.21
C GLY A 123 8.51 -1.14 -14.24
N PRO A 124 7.92 -0.45 -15.23
CA PRO A 124 8.63 0.27 -16.28
C PRO A 124 9.18 1.63 -15.84
N ASP A 125 8.97 2.01 -14.58
CA ASP A 125 9.48 3.27 -14.03
C ASP A 125 11.02 3.29 -14.08
N LYS A 126 11.56 4.40 -14.55
CA LYS A 126 13.00 4.57 -14.76
C LYS A 126 13.77 4.87 -13.49
N ARG A 127 13.15 5.48 -12.46
CA ARG A 127 13.78 5.58 -11.14
C ARG A 127 13.91 4.19 -10.51
N GLY A 128 13.04 3.27 -10.91
CA GLY A 128 13.04 1.90 -10.42
C GLY A 128 12.35 1.81 -9.07
N ILE A 129 11.25 2.53 -8.89
CA ILE A 129 10.45 2.44 -7.68
C ILE A 129 9.05 1.88 -7.98
N ASP A 130 8.68 0.88 -7.20
CA ASP A 130 7.49 0.09 -7.41
C ASP A 130 6.58 0.10 -6.16
N CYS A 131 5.36 -0.37 -6.37
CA CYS A 131 4.47 -0.74 -5.29
C CYS A 131 4.68 -2.21 -4.91
N ALA A 132 4.49 -2.53 -3.64
CA ALA A 132 4.41 -3.91 -3.17
C ALA A 132 3.25 -4.07 -2.19
N LEU A 133 2.87 -5.33 -1.93
CA LEU A 133 1.97 -5.68 -0.84
C LEU A 133 2.74 -6.57 0.14
N LEU A 134 2.93 -6.11 1.38
CA LEU A 134 3.32 -6.97 2.50
C LEU A 134 2.05 -7.61 3.07
N TYR A 135 2.06 -8.90 3.38
CA TYR A 135 0.88 -9.57 3.94
C TYR A 135 1.26 -10.59 5.02
N ASP A 136 0.38 -10.72 6.02
CA ASP A 136 0.47 -11.77 7.03
C ASP A 136 -0.23 -13.03 6.50
N PRO A 137 0.50 -14.12 6.18
CA PRO A 137 -0.10 -15.34 5.63
C PRO A 137 -1.04 -16.07 6.60
N LYS A 138 -1.08 -15.68 7.89
CA LYS A 138 -2.04 -16.22 8.86
C LYS A 138 -3.41 -15.56 8.76
N GLN A 139 -3.48 -14.37 8.17
CA GLN A 139 -4.70 -13.56 8.07
C GLN A 139 -5.19 -13.45 6.61
N PHE A 140 -4.27 -13.21 5.67
CA PHE A 140 -4.58 -12.98 4.26
C PHE A 140 -3.95 -14.05 3.37
N THR A 141 -4.77 -14.68 2.52
CA THR A 141 -4.29 -15.67 1.55
C THR A 141 -4.48 -15.15 0.13
N PRO A 142 -3.42 -14.72 -0.57
CA PRO A 142 -3.54 -14.29 -1.97
C PRO A 142 -3.85 -15.48 -2.89
N HIS A 143 -4.67 -15.24 -3.92
CA HIS A 143 -5.08 -16.25 -4.91
C HIS A 143 -4.82 -15.79 -6.35
N ALA A 144 -4.86 -14.48 -6.61
CA ALA A 144 -4.60 -13.91 -7.92
C ALA A 144 -3.82 -12.60 -7.78
N THR A 145 -2.78 -12.43 -8.59
CA THR A 145 -1.92 -11.25 -8.54
C THR A 145 -1.57 -10.79 -9.94
N ALA A 146 -1.56 -9.48 -10.17
CA ALA A 146 -1.15 -8.90 -11.44
C ALA A 146 -0.61 -7.49 -11.25
N LEU A 147 0.34 -7.10 -12.09
CA LEU A 147 0.69 -5.71 -12.30
C LEU A 147 0.07 -5.24 -13.62
N VAL A 148 -0.92 -4.35 -13.55
CA VAL A 148 -1.46 -3.72 -14.75
C VAL A 148 -0.65 -2.47 -15.05
N LEU A 149 0.01 -2.44 -16.20
CA LEU A 149 0.80 -1.29 -16.61
C LEU A 149 -0.10 -0.09 -16.93
N SER A 150 0.29 1.09 -16.44
CA SER A 150 -0.37 2.33 -16.80
C SER A 150 -0.13 2.64 -18.28
N THR A 151 -1.21 2.92 -19.00
CA THR A 151 -1.16 3.43 -20.36
C THR A 151 -0.63 4.86 -20.36
N PRO A 152 0.25 5.21 -21.32
CA PRO A 152 0.77 6.58 -21.44
C PRO A 152 -0.32 7.64 -21.54
N PHE A 153 -0.16 8.73 -20.79
CA PHE A 153 -0.99 9.93 -20.99
C PHE A 153 -0.58 10.59 -22.32
N GLU A 154 -1.55 10.80 -23.20
CA GLU A 154 -1.34 11.42 -24.53
C GLU A 154 -0.18 10.81 -25.35
N GLY A 155 0.09 9.51 -25.16
CA GLY A 155 1.14 8.80 -25.88
C GLY A 155 2.57 9.07 -25.39
N ASP A 156 2.76 9.64 -24.20
CA ASP A 156 4.09 9.88 -23.62
C ASP A 156 4.87 8.58 -23.36
N THR A 157 5.83 8.29 -24.24
CA THR A 157 6.69 7.10 -24.14
C THR A 157 7.95 7.33 -23.29
N ILE A 158 8.22 8.58 -22.89
CA ILE A 158 9.42 8.99 -22.17
C ILE A 158 9.21 8.89 -20.67
N HIS A 159 8.10 9.44 -20.17
CA HIS A 159 7.73 9.47 -18.75
C HIS A 159 6.74 8.36 -18.42
N LYS A 160 7.18 7.10 -18.57
CA LYS A 160 6.40 5.95 -18.16
C LYS A 160 6.09 6.02 -16.67
N THR A 161 4.82 5.85 -16.32
CA THR A 161 4.34 5.90 -14.94
C THR A 161 4.27 4.49 -14.35
N ARG A 162 4.15 4.42 -13.01
CA ARG A 162 4.04 3.15 -12.29
C ARG A 162 2.73 2.45 -12.64
N GLY A 163 2.74 1.12 -12.61
CA GLY A 163 1.54 0.30 -12.79
C GLY A 163 0.67 0.25 -11.54
N PHE A 164 -0.43 -0.51 -11.64
CA PHE A 164 -1.39 -0.75 -10.57
C PHE A 164 -1.24 -2.21 -10.13
N LEU A 165 -0.79 -2.42 -8.88
CA LEU A 165 -0.64 -3.76 -8.32
C LEU A 165 -1.98 -4.25 -7.82
N ILE A 166 -2.52 -5.29 -8.46
CA ILE A 166 -3.79 -5.93 -8.10
C ILE A 166 -3.49 -7.23 -7.37
N VAL A 167 -4.08 -7.40 -6.20
CA VAL A 167 -3.98 -8.61 -5.38
C VAL A 167 -5.38 -9.04 -4.93
N GLY A 168 -5.89 -10.12 -5.52
CA GLY A 168 -7.09 -10.81 -5.06
C GLY A 168 -6.72 -11.94 -4.09
N GLY A 169 -7.51 -12.10 -3.03
CA GLY A 169 -7.29 -13.14 -2.02
C GLY A 169 -8.48 -13.27 -1.07
N GLU A 170 -8.24 -14.00 0.02
CA GLU A 170 -9.21 -14.22 1.08
C GLU A 170 -8.73 -13.59 2.39
N LEU A 171 -9.63 -12.86 3.06
CA LEU A 171 -9.44 -12.33 4.41
C LEU A 171 -10.70 -12.62 5.23
N ALA A 172 -10.54 -13.24 6.40
CA ALA A 172 -11.65 -13.56 7.31
C ALA A 172 -12.81 -14.36 6.67
N GLY A 173 -12.55 -15.12 5.60
CA GLY A 173 -13.53 -15.86 4.83
C GLY A 173 -14.18 -15.11 3.67
N ASP A 174 -13.84 -13.83 3.47
CA ASP A 174 -14.34 -13.02 2.36
C ASP A 174 -13.32 -12.88 1.24
N LYS A 175 -13.83 -12.81 0.01
CA LYS A 175 -13.02 -12.40 -1.14
C LYS A 175 -12.73 -10.90 -1.05
N VAL A 176 -11.44 -10.58 -0.98
CA VAL A 176 -10.94 -9.22 -0.96
C VAL A 176 -10.03 -8.99 -2.17
N CYS A 177 -10.15 -7.84 -2.80
CA CYS A 177 -9.20 -7.38 -3.81
C CYS A 177 -8.57 -6.07 -3.37
N LEU A 178 -7.25 -5.99 -3.42
CA LEU A 178 -6.48 -4.78 -3.13
C LEU A 178 -5.89 -4.25 -4.44
N ILE A 179 -6.03 -2.95 -4.70
CA ILE A 179 -5.30 -2.24 -5.76
C ILE A 179 -4.33 -1.28 -5.07
N VAL A 180 -3.03 -1.52 -5.18
CA VAL A 180 -1.98 -0.67 -4.60
C VAL A 180 -1.43 0.26 -5.68
N ASN A 181 -1.42 1.55 -5.38
CA ASN A 181 -1.16 2.63 -6.33
C ASN A 181 -0.01 3.53 -5.86
N HIS A 182 0.69 4.10 -6.83
CA HIS A 182 1.55 5.26 -6.62
C HIS A 182 1.42 6.17 -7.85
N TRP A 183 0.54 7.17 -7.76
CA TRP A 183 0.18 8.03 -8.90
C TRP A 183 1.25 9.08 -9.19
N PRO A 184 1.27 9.66 -10.41
CA PRO A 184 2.22 10.72 -10.76
C PRO A 184 2.23 11.85 -9.74
N SER A 185 3.40 12.36 -9.37
CA SER A 185 3.47 13.42 -8.36
C SER A 185 2.90 14.74 -8.85
N ARG A 186 2.66 15.68 -7.94
CA ARG A 186 2.28 17.07 -8.29
C ARG A 186 3.37 17.87 -9.02
N GLY A 187 4.54 17.26 -9.28
CA GLY A 187 5.51 17.79 -10.24
C GLY A 187 5.05 17.63 -11.70
N ALA A 188 4.17 16.66 -11.97
CA ALA A 188 3.45 16.53 -13.24
C ALA A 188 2.12 17.30 -13.21
N ALA A 189 1.61 17.64 -14.39
CA ALA A 189 0.32 18.32 -14.53
C ALA A 189 -0.84 17.45 -14.00
N GLU A 190 -1.87 18.09 -13.45
CA GLU A 190 -3.07 17.43 -12.90
C GLU A 190 -3.72 16.40 -13.86
N PRO A 191 -3.84 16.65 -15.18
CA PRO A 191 -4.43 15.67 -16.10
C PRO A 191 -3.74 14.30 -16.11
N VAL A 192 -2.45 14.22 -15.79
CA VAL A 192 -1.72 12.94 -15.72
C VAL A 192 -2.21 12.10 -14.54
N ARG A 193 -2.57 12.74 -13.41
CA ARG A 193 -3.18 12.05 -12.26
C ARG A 193 -4.64 11.68 -12.53
N VAL A 194 -5.39 12.55 -13.19
CA VAL A 194 -6.76 12.24 -13.64
C VAL A 194 -6.76 11.02 -14.57
N HIS A 195 -5.79 10.92 -15.48
CA HIS A 195 -5.62 9.75 -16.36
C HIS A 195 -5.31 8.47 -15.57
N ALA A 196 -4.48 8.54 -14.53
CA ALA A 196 -4.27 7.39 -13.64
C ALA A 196 -5.59 6.97 -12.95
N ALA A 197 -6.35 7.93 -12.43
CA ALA A 197 -7.65 7.67 -11.80
C ALA A 197 -8.66 7.03 -12.76
N MET A 198 -8.73 7.47 -14.02
CA MET A 198 -9.59 6.87 -15.04
C MET A 198 -9.26 5.39 -15.29
N GLN A 199 -7.98 5.05 -15.33
CA GLN A 199 -7.53 3.67 -15.52
C GLN A 199 -7.87 2.80 -14.30
N VAL A 200 -7.65 3.32 -13.08
CA VAL A 200 -8.04 2.62 -11.85
C VAL A 200 -9.56 2.44 -11.78
N LYS A 201 -10.35 3.45 -12.20
CA LYS A 201 -11.80 3.33 -12.31
C LYS A 201 -12.22 2.23 -13.27
N ALA A 202 -11.59 2.14 -14.44
CA ALA A 202 -11.87 1.06 -15.40
C ALA A 202 -11.54 -0.33 -14.83
N LEU A 203 -10.43 -0.46 -14.09
CA LEU A 203 -10.08 -1.69 -13.38
C LEU A 203 -11.12 -2.05 -12.31
N LYS A 204 -11.50 -1.07 -11.47
CA LYS A 204 -12.54 -1.19 -10.45
C LYS A 204 -13.87 -1.65 -11.06
N ASP A 205 -14.34 -0.96 -12.10
CA ASP A 205 -15.59 -1.27 -12.79
C ASP A 205 -15.55 -2.69 -13.40
N SER A 206 -14.39 -3.13 -13.94
CA SER A 206 -14.22 -4.48 -14.48
C SER A 206 -14.25 -5.56 -13.40
N LEU A 207 -13.57 -5.33 -12.28
CA LEU A 207 -13.49 -6.28 -11.16
C LEU A 207 -14.87 -6.45 -10.50
N MET A 208 -15.54 -5.35 -10.19
CA MET A 208 -16.86 -5.37 -9.53
C MET A 208 -17.96 -5.94 -10.43
N ARG A 209 -17.87 -5.78 -11.75
CA ARG A 209 -18.79 -6.44 -12.69
C ARG A 209 -18.59 -7.96 -12.74
N THR A 210 -17.35 -8.41 -12.54
CA THR A 210 -17.01 -9.84 -12.58
C THR A 210 -17.42 -10.55 -11.30
N ASP A 211 -17.30 -9.88 -10.15
CA ASP A 211 -17.71 -10.38 -8.85
C ASP A 211 -18.42 -9.25 -8.07
N PRO A 212 -19.76 -9.17 -8.13
CA PRO A 212 -20.54 -8.12 -7.45
C PRO A 212 -20.43 -8.14 -5.93
N ASP A 213 -20.03 -9.27 -5.33
CA ASP A 213 -19.84 -9.40 -3.88
C ASP A 213 -18.40 -9.07 -3.43
N LEU A 214 -17.52 -8.70 -4.38
CA LEU A 214 -16.11 -8.43 -4.11
C LEU A 214 -15.93 -7.25 -3.16
N LYS A 215 -15.17 -7.47 -2.09
CA LYS A 215 -14.72 -6.40 -1.18
C LYS A 215 -13.46 -5.76 -1.75
N LEU A 216 -13.62 -4.62 -2.42
CA LEU A 216 -12.54 -3.94 -3.10
C LEU A 216 -11.97 -2.81 -2.23
N ILE A 217 -10.65 -2.79 -2.12
CA ILE A 217 -9.88 -1.78 -1.41
C ILE A 217 -8.88 -1.18 -2.39
N ILE A 218 -8.97 0.12 -2.64
CA ILE A 218 -8.00 0.87 -3.46
C ILE A 218 -7.14 1.67 -2.51
N MET A 219 -5.84 1.43 -2.50
CA MET A 219 -4.91 2.13 -1.62
C MET A 219 -3.71 2.69 -2.38
N GLY A 220 -3.05 3.68 -1.82
CA GLY A 220 -1.83 4.20 -2.42
C GLY A 220 -1.47 5.61 -1.99
N ASP A 221 -0.27 6.01 -2.41
CA ASP A 221 0.08 7.43 -2.55
C ASP A 221 -0.54 7.92 -3.86
N LEU A 222 -1.72 8.53 -3.75
CA LEU A 222 -2.48 9.01 -4.88
C LEU A 222 -2.02 10.40 -5.34
N ASN A 223 -1.07 11.02 -4.64
CA ASN A 223 -0.52 12.35 -4.94
C ASN A 223 -1.55 13.49 -5.08
N ASP A 224 -2.77 13.27 -4.60
CA ASP A 224 -3.86 14.24 -4.55
C ASP A 224 -4.62 14.09 -3.23
N ASP A 225 -5.22 15.19 -2.78
CA ASP A 225 -6.06 15.21 -1.60
C ASP A 225 -7.44 14.61 -1.92
N PRO A 226 -8.20 14.09 -0.93
CA PRO A 226 -9.53 13.48 -1.14
C PRO A 226 -10.56 14.29 -1.96
N MET A 227 -10.39 15.61 -2.08
CA MET A 227 -11.27 16.57 -2.75
C MET A 227 -10.88 16.86 -4.20
N ASP A 228 -9.71 16.39 -4.64
CA ASP A 228 -9.20 16.76 -5.96
C ASP A 228 -9.92 15.99 -7.08
N LEU A 229 -9.80 16.53 -8.29
CA LEU A 229 -10.51 16.06 -9.47
C LEU A 229 -10.23 14.57 -9.78
N SER A 230 -9.00 14.10 -9.55
CA SER A 230 -8.64 12.70 -9.79
C SER A 230 -9.46 11.74 -8.91
N LEU A 231 -9.71 12.09 -7.65
CA LEU A 231 -10.54 11.29 -6.74
C LEU A 231 -12.02 11.36 -7.12
N ALA A 232 -12.51 12.54 -7.54
CA ALA A 232 -13.86 12.68 -8.06
C ALA A 232 -14.07 11.82 -9.33
N VAL A 233 -13.08 11.79 -10.23
CA VAL A 233 -13.10 10.96 -11.45
C VAL A 233 -13.04 9.47 -11.13
N LEU A 234 -12.32 9.07 -10.07
CA LEU A 234 -12.32 7.70 -9.57
C LEU A 234 -13.72 7.26 -9.06
N GLY A 235 -14.57 8.22 -8.69
CA GLY A 235 -15.90 7.99 -8.12
C GLY A 235 -15.92 7.97 -6.59
N ALA A 236 -14.92 8.60 -5.94
CA ALA A 236 -14.85 8.68 -4.49
C ALA A 236 -15.81 9.74 -3.92
N LYS A 237 -16.54 9.41 -2.85
CA LYS A 237 -17.52 10.27 -2.17
C LYS A 237 -17.19 10.48 -0.69
N LYS A 238 -17.60 11.63 -0.13
CA LYS A 238 -17.44 11.99 1.30
C LYS A 238 -18.31 11.13 2.20
N HIS A 239 -19.55 11.03 1.76
CA HIS A 239 -20.71 10.71 2.56
C HIS A 239 -21.37 9.49 1.93
N VAL A 240 -21.80 8.57 2.78
CA VAL A 240 -22.37 7.29 2.34
C VAL A 240 -23.71 7.51 1.67
N GLU A 241 -24.46 8.50 2.16
CA GLU A 241 -25.74 8.97 1.64
C GLU A 241 -25.67 9.55 0.22
N ASP A 242 -24.48 9.99 -0.23
CA ASP A 242 -24.26 10.52 -1.59
C ASP A 242 -23.81 9.43 -2.57
N MET A 243 -23.64 8.19 -2.12
CA MET A 243 -23.12 7.09 -2.93
C MET A 243 -24.22 6.35 -3.67
N THR A 244 -23.91 5.98 -4.91
CA THR A 244 -24.57 4.91 -5.66
C THR A 244 -23.80 3.60 -5.54
N GLU A 245 -24.32 2.51 -6.11
CA GLU A 245 -23.65 1.19 -6.13
C GLU A 245 -22.32 1.19 -6.91
N ASP A 246 -22.13 2.15 -7.80
CA ASP A 246 -20.91 2.31 -8.61
C ASP A 246 -19.85 3.22 -7.94
N ASP A 247 -20.25 3.96 -6.90
CA ASP A 247 -19.36 4.90 -6.22
C ASP A 247 -18.46 4.21 -5.19
N LEU A 248 -17.45 4.93 -4.75
CA LEU A 248 -16.53 4.50 -3.71
C LEU A 248 -16.62 5.42 -2.50
N TYR A 249 -16.40 4.86 -1.31
CA TYR A 249 -16.33 5.63 -0.08
C TYR A 249 -14.90 6.06 0.22
N ASN A 250 -14.71 7.35 0.47
CA ASN A 250 -13.42 7.93 0.85
C ASN A 250 -13.46 8.55 2.26
N PRO A 251 -13.02 7.81 3.30
CA PRO A 251 -13.06 8.29 4.68
C PRO A 251 -12.05 9.41 4.99
N TRP A 252 -11.13 9.67 4.05
CA TRP A 252 -10.02 10.61 4.27
C TRP A 252 -10.45 12.05 4.12
N TRP A 253 -11.60 12.30 3.50
CA TRP A 253 -12.14 13.65 3.34
C TRP A 253 -12.44 14.29 4.70
N VAL A 254 -13.18 13.58 5.56
CA VAL A 254 -13.44 13.98 6.96
C VAL A 254 -12.14 14.07 7.77
N THR A 255 -11.17 13.19 7.48
CA THR A 255 -9.89 13.16 8.19
C THR A 255 -9.06 14.43 7.92
N LEU A 256 -8.99 14.87 6.66
CA LEU A 256 -8.25 16.08 6.31
C LEU A 256 -9.03 17.36 6.59
N GLU A 257 -10.27 17.47 6.10
CA GLU A 257 -11.03 18.72 6.15
C GLU A 257 -11.58 19.02 7.54
N ASP A 258 -12.19 18.01 8.19
CA ASP A 258 -12.92 18.23 9.44
C ASP A 258 -12.00 18.08 10.66
N LYS A 259 -11.02 17.17 10.61
CA LYS A 259 -10.07 16.93 11.71
C LYS A 259 -8.71 17.62 11.53
N GLY A 260 -8.39 18.11 10.33
CA GLY A 260 -7.10 18.77 10.05
C GLY A 260 -5.90 17.82 10.05
N VAL A 261 -6.11 16.51 9.84
CA VAL A 261 -5.06 15.49 9.88
C VAL A 261 -4.71 15.07 8.44
N GLY A 262 -3.45 15.22 8.06
CA GLY A 262 -2.92 14.75 6.77
C GLY A 262 -1.87 13.65 6.93
N THR A 263 -1.37 13.16 5.80
CA THR A 263 -0.30 12.15 5.74
C THR A 263 1.05 12.75 5.38
N LEU A 264 1.09 13.94 4.79
CA LEU A 264 2.33 14.68 4.55
C LEU A 264 2.13 16.19 4.76
N LEU A 265 3.23 16.90 5.02
CA LEU A 265 3.21 18.34 5.24
C LEU A 265 4.02 19.06 4.14
N TYR A 266 3.34 19.82 3.29
CA TYR A 266 3.97 20.60 2.23
C TYR A 266 3.74 22.10 2.42
N ARG A 267 4.84 22.88 2.52
CA ARG A 267 4.81 24.34 2.73
C ARG A 267 3.90 24.77 3.90
N GLY A 268 3.87 23.98 4.98
CA GLY A 268 3.07 24.25 6.17
C GLY A 268 1.59 23.89 6.05
N LYS A 269 1.17 23.28 4.94
CA LYS A 269 -0.19 22.74 4.76
C LYS A 269 -0.16 21.22 4.83
N TRP A 270 -1.09 20.65 5.59
CA TRP A 270 -1.35 19.21 5.58
C TRP A 270 -2.01 18.80 4.27
N ASN A 271 -1.50 17.73 3.69
CA ASN A 271 -2.08 17.03 2.54
C ASN A 271 -2.31 15.57 2.92
N LEU A 272 -3.25 14.91 2.25
CA LEU A 272 -3.61 13.52 2.50
C LEU A 272 -3.56 12.73 1.19
N PHE A 273 -2.35 12.42 0.74
CA PHE A 273 -2.13 11.68 -0.50
C PHE A 273 -2.25 10.17 -0.30
N ASP A 274 -1.86 9.69 0.88
CA ASP A 274 -1.86 8.27 1.22
C ASP A 274 -3.27 7.85 1.63
N GLN A 275 -4.04 7.29 0.70
CA GLN A 275 -5.46 7.01 0.89
C GLN A 275 -5.76 5.52 0.76
N ILE A 276 -6.82 5.08 1.43
CA ILE A 276 -7.46 3.75 1.35
C ILE A 276 -8.97 3.94 1.14
N ILE A 277 -9.45 3.65 -0.06
CA ILE A 277 -10.78 3.93 -0.58
C ILE A 277 -11.54 2.59 -0.75
N LEU A 278 -12.83 2.57 -0.42
CA LEU A 278 -13.58 1.34 -0.17
C LEU A 278 -14.78 1.19 -1.10
N SER A 279 -15.07 -0.04 -1.52
CA SER A 279 -16.31 -0.35 -2.24
C SER A 279 -17.55 -0.33 -1.34
N PRO A 280 -18.76 -0.14 -1.90
CA PRO A 280 -20.02 -0.22 -1.16
C PRO A 280 -20.22 -1.58 -0.49
N THR A 281 -19.78 -2.67 -1.13
CA THR A 281 -19.82 -4.05 -0.59
C THR A 281 -19.09 -4.21 0.74
N LEU A 282 -17.98 -3.48 0.95
CA LEU A 282 -17.24 -3.50 2.20
C LEU A 282 -17.89 -2.57 3.25
N LEU A 283 -18.48 -1.46 2.81
CA LEU A 283 -19.11 -0.48 3.69
C LEU A 283 -20.46 -0.95 4.25
N GLN A 284 -21.27 -1.57 3.41
CA GLN A 284 -22.67 -1.92 3.68
C GLN A 284 -22.86 -3.41 3.98
N ALA A 285 -21.77 -4.16 4.16
CA ALA A 285 -21.81 -5.58 4.47
C ALA A 285 -22.73 -5.87 5.67
N THR A 286 -23.63 -6.83 5.49
CA THR A 286 -24.47 -7.41 6.56
C THR A 286 -23.92 -8.74 7.07
N LYS A 287 -22.94 -9.32 6.35
CA LYS A 287 -22.21 -10.55 6.68
C LYS A 287 -20.74 -10.41 6.29
N GLY A 288 -19.84 -11.04 7.04
CA GLY A 288 -18.41 -10.97 6.81
C GLY A 288 -17.83 -9.60 7.17
N LEU A 289 -16.63 -9.28 6.67
CA LEU A 289 -15.95 -8.00 6.86
C LEU A 289 -16.80 -6.80 6.46
N LYS A 290 -16.93 -5.88 7.39
CA LYS A 290 -17.52 -4.56 7.19
C LYS A 290 -16.53 -3.50 7.61
N TYR A 291 -16.45 -2.38 6.88
CA TYR A 291 -15.71 -1.21 7.33
C TYR A 291 -16.18 -0.75 8.72
N ASP A 292 -15.24 -0.49 9.62
CA ASP A 292 -15.49 -0.06 11.01
C ASP A 292 -15.04 1.40 11.20
N HIS A 293 -13.74 1.69 11.02
CA HIS A 293 -13.18 3.05 11.09
C HIS A 293 -11.80 3.14 10.41
N ASN A 294 -11.20 4.33 10.39
CA ASN A 294 -9.88 4.60 9.82
C ASN A 294 -9.04 5.53 10.72
N GLU A 295 -7.72 5.51 10.54
CA GLU A 295 -6.81 6.47 11.16
C GLU A 295 -5.57 6.75 10.30
N VAL A 296 -4.95 7.91 10.52
CA VAL A 296 -3.55 8.16 10.16
C VAL A 296 -2.70 7.76 11.36
N PHE A 297 -1.73 6.87 11.14
CA PHE A 297 -0.84 6.39 12.21
C PHE A 297 0.13 7.50 12.61
N MET A 298 -0.12 8.10 13.77
CA MET A 298 0.69 9.18 14.32
C MET A 298 1.33 8.76 15.64
N ARG A 299 2.65 8.95 15.73
CA ARG A 299 3.46 8.76 16.94
C ARG A 299 4.47 9.89 17.01
N ASP A 300 4.77 10.37 18.21
CA ASP A 300 5.64 11.54 18.38
C ASP A 300 7.00 11.39 17.69
N TYR A 301 7.55 10.16 17.67
CA TYR A 301 8.83 9.87 17.02
C TYR A 301 8.80 10.02 15.49
N LEU A 302 7.61 10.05 14.87
CA LEU A 302 7.45 10.26 13.43
C LEU A 302 7.57 11.72 13.03
N PHE A 303 7.69 12.65 13.97
CA PHE A 303 7.71 14.09 13.68
C PHE A 303 9.04 14.71 14.04
N GLN A 304 9.46 15.69 13.24
CA GLN A 304 10.60 16.52 13.55
C GLN A 304 10.30 17.39 14.78
N GLN A 305 11.15 17.32 15.79
CA GLN A 305 10.91 17.96 17.09
C GLN A 305 11.33 19.43 17.15
N ASP A 306 12.31 19.82 16.33
CA ASP A 306 12.96 21.13 16.38
C ASP A 306 13.28 21.72 14.99
N GLY A 307 13.61 23.01 14.97
CA GLY A 307 14.00 23.74 13.77
C GLY A 307 12.84 24.16 12.88
N LYS A 308 13.16 24.64 11.67
CA LYS A 308 12.20 25.24 10.73
C LYS A 308 11.06 24.31 10.32
N TYR A 309 11.30 23.00 10.34
CA TYR A 309 10.33 21.97 9.93
C TYR A 309 9.72 21.22 11.13
N LYS A 310 9.79 21.80 12.34
CA LYS A 310 9.15 21.25 13.53
C LYS A 310 7.68 20.92 13.26
N GLY A 311 7.26 19.71 13.63
CA GLY A 311 5.90 19.19 13.42
C GLY A 311 5.66 18.58 12.03
N ALA A 312 6.61 18.64 11.10
CA ALA A 312 6.54 17.87 9.86
C ALA A 312 6.92 16.40 10.10
N PRO A 313 6.43 15.45 9.28
CA PRO A 313 6.94 14.08 9.28
C PRO A 313 8.47 14.07 9.15
N LEU A 314 9.12 13.26 9.99
CA LEU A 314 10.56 13.14 10.06
C LEU A 314 11.04 12.26 8.90
N ARG A 315 11.41 12.94 7.82
CA ARG A 315 11.87 12.34 6.57
C ARG A 315 13.34 11.90 6.62
N THR A 316 13.78 11.12 5.64
CA THR A 316 15.14 10.56 5.58
C THR A 316 16.19 11.64 5.32
N TYR A 317 15.88 12.57 4.40
CA TYR A 317 16.77 13.66 4.01
C TYR A 317 16.08 15.01 3.94
N GLY A 318 16.71 16.04 4.50
CA GLY A 318 16.40 17.45 4.28
C GLY A 318 17.35 18.03 3.25
N GLY A 319 17.02 17.92 1.96
CA GLY A 319 17.96 18.24 0.88
C GLY A 319 19.13 17.24 0.89
N ARG A 320 20.35 17.70 1.19
CA ARG A 320 21.54 16.82 1.32
C ARG A 320 21.82 16.39 2.75
N VAL A 321 21.12 16.93 3.74
CA VAL A 321 21.33 16.62 5.15
C VAL A 321 20.59 15.32 5.47
N TRP A 322 21.33 14.30 5.94
CA TRP A 322 20.72 13.08 6.46
C TRP A 322 20.09 13.38 7.82
N LEU A 323 18.78 13.18 7.91
CA LEU A 323 18.00 13.43 9.13
C LEU A 323 17.70 12.15 9.91
N ASP A 324 18.04 10.99 9.32
CA ASP A 324 17.80 9.66 9.88
C ASP A 324 16.34 9.41 10.30
N GLY A 325 15.43 9.92 9.47
CA GLY A 325 13.99 9.77 9.67
C GLY A 325 13.39 8.48 9.12
N TYR A 326 12.07 8.47 9.06
CA TYR A 326 11.23 7.33 8.71
C TYR A 326 10.69 7.46 7.28
N SER A 327 9.91 8.50 7.04
CA SER A 327 9.30 8.87 5.76
C SER A 327 8.79 10.31 5.87
N ASP A 328 8.70 11.02 4.74
CA ASP A 328 7.93 12.27 4.66
C ASP A 328 6.42 12.05 4.63
N HIS A 329 5.99 10.78 4.59
CA HIS A 329 4.60 10.36 4.69
C HIS A 329 4.31 9.70 6.06
N LEU A 330 3.05 9.73 6.46
CA LEU A 330 2.51 9.00 7.61
C LEU A 330 1.64 7.83 7.09
N PRO A 331 1.69 6.65 7.74
CA PRO A 331 0.88 5.51 7.31
C PRO A 331 -0.62 5.76 7.48
N THR A 332 -1.43 5.19 6.60
CA THR A 332 -2.89 5.13 6.76
C THR A 332 -3.36 3.71 7.06
N ILE A 333 -4.42 3.60 7.87
CA ILE A 333 -4.97 2.33 8.32
C ILE A 333 -6.50 2.40 8.21
N ILE A 334 -7.10 1.33 7.69
CA ILE A 334 -8.52 1.05 7.89
C ILE A 334 -8.69 -0.16 8.80
N TYR A 335 -9.81 -0.17 9.51
CA TYR A 335 -10.25 -1.25 10.36
C TYR A 335 -11.55 -1.82 9.81
N MET A 336 -11.68 -3.14 9.86
CA MET A 336 -12.83 -3.88 9.37
C MET A 336 -13.24 -4.92 10.41
N ARG A 337 -14.54 -5.04 10.65
CA ARG A 337 -15.11 -5.98 11.62
C ARG A 337 -15.91 -7.05 10.92
N LYS A 338 -15.64 -8.31 11.25
CA LYS A 338 -16.44 -9.46 10.82
C LYS A 338 -17.83 -9.39 11.47
N GLN A 339 -18.88 -9.31 10.66
CA GLN A 339 -20.28 -9.27 11.06
C GLN A 339 -20.87 -10.66 11.29
#